data_AF-C3MQP8-F1
#
_entry.id   AF-C3MQP8-F1
#
_cell.length_a   1.000
_cell.length_b   1.000
_cell.length_c   1.000
_cell.angle_alpha   90.00
_cell.angle_beta   90.00
_cell.angle_gamma   90.00
#
_symmetry.space_group_name_H-M   'P 1'
#
loop_
_entity.id
_entity.type
_entity.pdbx_description
1 polymer ?
#
loop_
_entity_poly.entity_id
_entity_poly.type
_entity_poly.pdbx_seq_one_letter_code
_entity_poly.pdbx_strand_id
1 'polypeptide(L)'
;MITTIIIITTIIPNEIIYEKRKNFKSFSISFNVVCREWKLRFQLKKAKSYEEFIEFATDEFSDKLLMLILENLELLQENPFKYSREKLGKDIYGNTMFSIEVTGDIRILYSVDSKNCIVFIWEVGSHKKVYGH
;
A
#
# COMPACT_ATOMS: atom_id res chain seq x y z
N MET A 1 -24.85 29.34 -34.08
CA MET A 1 -23.40 29.50 -34.30
C MET A 1 -22.68 28.54 -33.37
N ILE A 2 -22.17 27.43 -33.91
CA ILE A 2 -21.38 26.46 -33.14
C ILE A 2 -19.92 26.80 -33.43
N THR A 3 -19.21 27.30 -32.42
CA THR A 3 -17.78 27.60 -32.55
C THR A 3 -17.01 26.29 -32.36
N THR A 4 -16.55 25.70 -33.46
CA THR A 4 -15.61 24.57 -33.44
C THR A 4 -14.23 25.11 -33.08
N ILE A 5 -13.73 24.76 -31.89
CA ILE A 5 -12.34 25.01 -31.51
C ILE A 5 -11.53 23.75 -31.86
N ILE A 6 -10.69 23.84 -32.89
CA ILE A 6 -9.71 22.81 -33.22
C ILE A 6 -8.43 23.16 -32.46
N ILE A 7 -8.13 22.41 -31.39
CA ILE A 7 -6.85 22.51 -30.70
C ILE A 7 -5.89 21.57 -31.40
N ILE A 8 -4.95 22.15 -32.17
CA ILE A 8 -3.81 21.43 -32.73
C ILE A 8 -2.77 21.35 -31.61
N THR A 9 -2.54 20.17 -31.06
CA THR A 9 -1.36 19.90 -30.23
C THR A 9 -0.55 18.78 -30.84
N THR A 10 0.68 19.14 -31.16
CA THR A 10 1.78 18.28 -31.54
C THR A 10 2.07 17.26 -30.42
N ILE A 11 2.06 15.99 -30.83
CA ILE A 11 2.51 14.71 -30.24
C ILE A 11 3.78 14.89 -29.36
N ILE A 12 4.06 14.26 -28.19
CA ILE A 12 4.04 12.86 -27.69
C ILE A 12 4.16 12.93 -26.12
N PRO A 13 3.36 12.23 -25.26
CA PRO A 13 3.76 10.90 -24.73
C PRO A 13 2.62 9.96 -24.27
N ASN A 14 2.92 8.64 -24.29
CA ASN A 14 2.23 7.50 -23.69
C ASN A 14 0.75 7.67 -23.27
N GLU A 15 -0.12 7.16 -24.15
CA GLU A 15 -1.51 6.71 -23.99
C GLU A 15 -2.38 7.45 -22.96
N ILE A 16 -3.11 8.44 -23.47
CA ILE A 16 -4.30 8.99 -22.81
C ILE A 16 -5.51 8.15 -23.24
N ILE A 17 -6.03 7.33 -22.33
CA ILE A 17 -7.31 6.63 -22.56
C ILE A 17 -8.45 7.57 -22.15
N TYR A 18 -9.19 8.09 -23.13
CA TYR A 18 -10.39 8.89 -22.90
C TYR A 18 -11.64 8.01 -22.96
N GLU A 19 -12.31 7.80 -21.83
CA GLU A 19 -13.64 7.16 -21.82
C GLU A 19 -14.74 8.24 -21.70
N LYS A 20 -15.56 8.35 -22.75
CA LYS A 20 -16.55 9.42 -22.92
C LYS A 20 -17.85 9.07 -22.18
N ARG A 21 -18.05 9.58 -20.96
CA ARG A 21 -19.38 9.54 -20.29
C ARG A 21 -20.01 10.92 -20.17
N LYS A 22 -21.20 11.07 -20.78
CA LYS A 22 -22.13 12.20 -20.61
C LYS A 22 -22.77 12.16 -19.22
N ASN A 23 -22.43 13.10 -18.34
CA ASN A 23 -23.38 13.97 -17.63
C ASN A 23 -22.67 14.85 -16.59
N PHE A 24 -23.00 16.13 -16.61
CA PHE A 24 -22.47 17.20 -15.75
C PHE A 24 -23.03 17.08 -14.33
N LYS A 25 -22.26 16.53 -13.36
CA LYS A 25 -22.32 16.88 -11.93
C LYS A 25 -20.95 16.59 -11.30
N SER A 26 -20.26 17.65 -10.85
CA SER A 26 -19.00 17.61 -10.08
C SER A 26 -17.90 16.72 -10.66
N PHE A 27 -17.09 17.27 -11.58
CA PHE A 27 -15.81 16.65 -11.96
C PHE A 27 -14.82 16.79 -10.79
N SER A 28 -14.75 15.79 -9.92
CA SER A 28 -13.56 15.56 -9.10
C SER A 28 -12.51 14.95 -10.03
N ILE A 29 -11.52 15.74 -10.45
CA ILE A 29 -10.35 15.23 -11.17
C ILE A 29 -9.57 14.39 -10.15
N SER A 30 -9.81 13.08 -10.14
CA SER A 30 -8.99 12.14 -9.37
C SER A 30 -7.68 11.95 -10.13
N PHE A 31 -6.65 12.68 -9.73
CA PHE A 31 -5.28 12.35 -10.13
C PHE A 31 -4.96 10.96 -9.59
N ASN A 32 -4.91 9.97 -10.47
CA ASN A 32 -4.48 8.63 -10.09
C ASN A 32 -2.96 8.70 -9.92
N VAL A 33 -2.49 8.93 -8.69
CA VAL A 33 -1.06 8.89 -8.36
C VAL A 33 -0.62 7.44 -8.51
N VAL A 34 0.13 7.15 -9.58
CA VAL A 34 0.70 5.82 -9.81
C VAL A 34 2.10 5.79 -9.21
N CYS A 35 2.24 5.15 -8.06
CA CYS A 35 3.53 4.89 -7.43
C CYS A 35 4.33 3.89 -8.26
N ARG A 36 5.54 4.27 -8.67
CA ARG A 36 6.50 3.37 -9.35
C ARG A 36 7.20 2.43 -8.38
N GLU A 37 7.40 2.87 -7.15
CA GLU A 37 8.08 2.15 -6.09
C GLU A 37 7.43 2.53 -4.75
N TRP A 38 7.28 1.54 -3.87
CA TRP A 38 6.74 1.74 -2.53
C TRP A 38 7.83 1.58 -1.48
N LYS A 39 7.91 2.55 -0.56
CA LYS A 39 8.90 2.54 0.52
C LYS A 39 8.29 2.01 1.80
N LEU A 40 8.97 1.03 2.42
CA LEU A 40 8.58 0.53 3.73
C LEU A 40 9.03 1.50 4.83
N ARG A 41 8.17 1.71 5.82
CA ARG A 41 8.50 2.39 7.08
C ARG A 41 8.00 1.58 8.25
N PHE A 42 8.90 1.20 9.15
CA PHE A 42 8.57 0.39 10.32
C PHE A 42 8.08 1.28 11.46
N GLN A 43 6.89 0.99 11.95
CA GLN A 43 6.25 1.66 13.09
C GLN A 43 5.97 0.69 14.24
N LEU A 44 6.60 -0.48 14.21
CA LEU A 44 6.51 -1.51 15.24
C LEU A 44 6.92 -0.93 16.61
N LYS A 45 6.38 -1.50 17.68
CA LYS A 45 6.76 -1.12 19.04
C LYS A 45 8.24 -1.38 19.33
N LYS A 46 8.80 -2.45 18.75
CA LYS A 46 10.18 -2.93 18.99
C LYS A 46 11.17 -2.58 17.86
N ALA A 47 10.71 -2.06 16.72
CA ALA A 47 11.57 -1.78 15.57
C ALA A 47 11.07 -0.57 14.76
N LYS A 48 11.97 0.35 14.45
CA LYS A 48 11.73 1.58 13.66
C LYS A 48 12.54 1.64 12.38
N SER A 49 13.55 0.78 12.20
CA SER A 49 14.31 0.60 10.97
C SER A 49 14.19 -0.82 10.41
N TYR A 50 14.72 -1.05 9.21
CA TYR A 50 14.80 -2.39 8.62
C TYR A 50 15.75 -3.30 9.42
N GLU A 51 16.89 -2.76 9.84
CA GLU A 51 17.89 -3.47 10.64
C GLU A 51 17.30 -3.89 12.00
N GLU A 52 16.68 -2.95 12.72
CA GLU A 52 16.00 -3.24 13.98
C GLU A 52 14.87 -4.26 13.80
N PHE A 53 14.20 -4.23 12.64
CA PHE A 53 13.17 -5.21 12.31
C PHE A 53 13.76 -6.61 12.11
N ILE A 54 14.88 -6.74 11.40
CA ILE A 54 15.56 -8.04 11.21
C ILE A 54 16.03 -8.60 12.56
N GLU A 55 16.62 -7.77 13.42
CA GLU A 55 17.03 -8.19 14.77
C GLU A 55 15.82 -8.71 15.56
N PHE A 56 14.76 -7.91 15.67
CA PHE A 56 13.52 -8.31 16.33
C PHE A 56 12.93 -9.59 15.75
N ALA A 57 12.87 -9.71 14.43
CA ALA A 57 12.20 -10.81 13.76
C ALA A 57 13.00 -12.12 13.86
N THR A 58 14.33 -12.05 13.89
CA THR A 58 15.21 -13.21 14.12
C THR A 58 15.06 -13.78 15.52
N ASP A 59 14.85 -12.90 16.52
CA ASP A 59 14.61 -13.33 17.91
C ASP A 59 13.22 -13.97 18.12
N GLU A 60 12.21 -13.55 17.34
CA GLU A 60 10.81 -13.95 17.57
C GLU A 60 10.30 -15.03 16.63
N PHE A 61 10.92 -15.21 15.45
CA PHE A 61 10.45 -16.12 14.43
C PHE A 61 11.54 -17.09 13.98
N SER A 62 11.15 -18.34 13.66
CA SER A 62 12.05 -19.28 13.00
C SER A 62 12.49 -18.75 11.63
N ASP A 63 13.70 -19.10 11.17
CA ASP A 63 14.25 -18.71 9.86
C ASP A 63 13.26 -18.88 8.70
N LYS A 64 12.55 -20.02 8.66
CA LYS A 64 11.55 -20.29 7.63
C LYS A 64 10.43 -19.25 7.61
N LEU A 65 9.95 -18.88 8.78
CA LEU A 65 8.87 -17.89 8.91
C LEU A 65 9.39 -16.48 8.63
N LEU A 66 10.61 -16.15 9.06
CA LEU A 66 11.27 -14.89 8.73
C LEU A 66 11.38 -14.70 7.22
N MET A 67 11.82 -15.71 6.47
CA MET A 67 11.87 -15.65 5.01
C MET A 67 10.50 -15.34 4.39
N LEU A 68 9.43 -16.02 4.83
CA LEU A 68 8.08 -15.75 4.34
C LEU A 68 7.61 -14.32 4.67
N ILE A 69 7.97 -13.80 5.84
CA ILE A 69 7.66 -12.42 6.22
C ILE A 69 8.37 -11.44 5.26
N LEU A 70 9.66 -11.66 4.98
CA LEU A 70 10.43 -10.82 4.05
C LEU A 70 9.87 -10.86 2.63
N GLU A 71 9.53 -12.05 2.12
CA GLU A 71 8.86 -12.19 0.81
C GLU A 71 7.55 -11.38 0.76
N ASN A 72 6.75 -11.41 1.82
CA ASN A 72 5.52 -10.62 1.88
C ASN A 72 5.80 -9.11 1.94
N LEU A 73 6.88 -8.66 2.59
CA LEU A 73 7.28 -7.25 2.56
C LEU A 73 7.68 -6.82 1.14
N GLU A 74 8.37 -7.66 0.38
CA GLU A 74 8.69 -7.40 -1.04
C GLU A 74 7.42 -7.28 -1.90
N LEU A 75 6.43 -8.15 -1.67
CA LEU A 75 5.13 -8.06 -2.35
C LEU A 75 4.41 -6.73 -2.05
N LEU A 76 4.53 -6.20 -0.82
CA LEU A 76 3.99 -4.89 -0.48
C LEU A 76 4.75 -3.75 -1.17
N GLN A 77 6.05 -3.93 -1.45
CA GLN A 77 6.84 -2.97 -2.22
C GLN A 77 6.48 -2.96 -3.71
N GLU A 78 6.08 -4.11 -4.28
CA GLU A 78 5.57 -4.22 -5.64
C GLU A 78 4.18 -3.56 -5.76
N ASN A 79 3.23 -4.00 -4.93
CA ASN A 79 1.88 -3.46 -4.91
C ASN A 79 1.17 -3.73 -3.58
N PRO A 80 1.03 -2.72 -2.70
CA PRO A 80 0.45 -2.93 -1.37
C PRO A 80 -1.06 -3.15 -1.39
N PHE A 81 -1.74 -2.96 -2.52
CA PHE A 81 -3.19 -3.16 -2.64
C PHE A 81 -3.57 -4.53 -3.18
N LYS A 82 -2.68 -5.18 -3.95
CA LYS A 82 -2.94 -6.45 -4.65
C LYS A 82 -3.27 -7.60 -3.70
N TYR A 83 -2.62 -7.64 -2.54
CA TYR A 83 -2.72 -8.73 -1.56
C TYR A 83 -3.46 -8.32 -0.28
N SER A 84 -4.05 -7.13 -0.27
CA SER A 84 -4.85 -6.65 0.86
C SER A 84 -6.12 -7.46 1.00
N ARG A 85 -6.33 -8.10 2.16
CA ARG A 85 -7.55 -8.90 2.40
C ARG A 85 -8.63 -8.12 3.14
N GLU A 86 -8.27 -7.34 4.15
CA GLU A 86 -9.23 -6.70 5.04
C GLU A 86 -8.92 -5.21 5.20
N LYS A 87 -9.96 -4.38 5.28
CA LYS A 87 -9.83 -2.98 5.71
C LYS A 87 -10.11 -2.91 7.20
N LEU A 88 -9.08 -2.62 7.99
CA LEU A 88 -9.11 -2.70 9.45
C LEU A 88 -9.42 -1.37 10.15
N GLY A 89 -9.67 -0.32 9.37
CA GLY A 89 -9.91 1.03 9.87
C GLY A 89 -8.87 2.01 9.34
N LYS A 90 -8.50 2.99 10.17
CA LYS A 90 -7.50 4.01 9.82
C LYS A 90 -6.36 4.03 10.82
N ASP A 91 -5.16 4.31 10.34
CA ASP A 91 -4.00 4.57 11.21
C ASP A 91 -4.07 5.99 11.82
N ILE A 92 -3.06 6.34 12.61
CA ILE A 92 -2.95 7.66 13.26
C ILE A 92 -2.83 8.84 12.27
N TYR A 93 -2.49 8.56 11.00
CA TYR A 93 -2.37 9.55 9.93
C TYR A 93 -3.64 9.62 9.06
N GLY A 94 -4.65 8.80 9.35
CA GLY A 94 -5.89 8.71 8.59
C GLY A 94 -5.81 7.84 7.33
N ASN A 95 -4.70 7.11 7.13
CA ASN A 95 -4.54 6.16 6.02
C ASN A 95 -5.31 4.88 6.31
N THR A 96 -5.81 4.21 5.27
CA THR A 96 -6.52 2.93 5.44
C THR A 96 -5.52 1.86 5.90
N MET A 97 -5.89 1.11 6.93
CA MET A 97 -5.14 -0.06 7.39
C MET A 97 -5.61 -1.33 6.69
N PHE A 98 -4.65 -2.20 6.43
CA PHE A 98 -4.80 -3.47 5.76
C PHE A 98 -4.10 -4.58 6.54
N SER A 99 -4.47 -5.82 6.24
CA SER A 99 -3.71 -7.01 6.63
C SER A 99 -3.36 -7.86 5.41
N ILE A 100 -2.19 -8.48 5.49
CA ILE A 100 -1.76 -9.56 4.59
C ILE A 100 -1.47 -10.81 5.44
N GLU A 101 -1.87 -11.96 4.91
CA GLU A 101 -1.60 -13.27 5.50
C GLU A 101 -0.21 -13.75 5.10
N VAL A 102 0.65 -14.02 6.08
CA VAL A 102 1.95 -14.66 5.85
C VAL A 102 1.78 -16.18 5.96
N THR A 103 1.12 -16.63 7.02
CA THR A 103 0.70 -18.02 7.24
C THR A 103 -0.69 -18.02 7.87
N GLY A 104 -1.29 -19.19 8.07
CA GLY A 104 -2.64 -19.29 8.64
C GLY A 104 -2.83 -18.53 9.97
N ASP A 105 -1.77 -18.42 10.79
CA ASP A 105 -1.79 -17.64 12.04
C ASP A 105 -1.03 -16.30 11.94
N ILE A 106 0.01 -16.18 11.12
CA ILE A 106 0.85 -14.97 11.10
C ILE A 106 0.33 -13.93 10.09
N ARG A 107 0.21 -12.69 10.55
CA ARG A 107 -0.27 -11.53 9.79
C ARG A 107 0.71 -10.37 9.86
N ILE A 108 0.73 -9.55 8.81
CA ILE A 108 1.35 -8.23 8.82
C ILE A 108 0.24 -7.19 8.72
N LEU A 109 0.20 -6.26 9.68
CA LEU A 109 -0.65 -5.07 9.62
C LEU A 109 0.13 -3.92 9.02
N TYR A 110 -0.47 -3.27 8.04
CA TYR A 110 0.13 -2.14 7.37
C TYR A 110 -0.89 -1.07 6.97
N SER A 111 -0.44 0.15 6.74
CA SER A 111 -1.26 1.19 6.11
C SER A 111 -0.52 1.77 4.91
N VAL A 112 -1.27 2.41 4.01
CA VAL A 112 -0.73 2.91 2.75
C VAL A 112 -0.99 4.41 2.61
N ASP A 113 0.09 5.18 2.49
CA ASP A 113 0.05 6.58 2.05
C ASP A 113 0.35 6.63 0.56
N SER A 114 -0.72 6.66 -0.23
CA SER A 114 -0.64 6.67 -1.70
C SER A 114 -0.12 8.00 -2.26
N LYS A 115 -0.12 9.08 -1.47
CA LYS A 115 0.41 10.38 -1.92
C LYS A 115 1.92 10.38 -1.92
N ASN A 116 2.51 9.74 -0.91
CA ASN A 116 3.96 9.68 -0.73
C ASN A 116 4.59 8.33 -1.13
N CYS A 117 3.78 7.38 -1.58
CA CYS A 117 4.21 6.02 -1.93
C CYS A 117 4.88 5.29 -0.76
N ILE A 118 4.28 5.38 0.43
CA ILE A 118 4.79 4.79 1.66
C ILE A 118 3.85 3.70 2.16
N VAL A 119 4.43 2.58 2.58
CA VAL A 119 3.77 1.51 3.31
C VAL A 119 4.30 1.53 4.74
N PHE A 120 3.42 1.81 5.70
CA PHE A 120 3.76 1.76 7.11
C PHE A 120 3.50 0.36 7.65
N ILE A 121 4.52 -0.29 8.22
CA ILE A 121 4.39 -1.60 8.87
C ILE A 121 4.13 -1.37 10.35
N TRP A 122 2.93 -1.70 10.81
CA TRP A 122 2.48 -1.45 12.19
C TRP A 122 2.73 -2.65 13.09
N GLU A 123 2.43 -3.85 12.61
CA GLU A 123 2.56 -5.06 13.41
C GLU A 123 2.88 -6.28 12.55
N VAL A 124 3.67 -7.21 13.10
CA VAL A 124 3.91 -8.55 12.56
C VAL A 124 3.75 -9.53 13.71
N GLY A 125 2.85 -10.51 13.57
CA GLY A 125 2.60 -11.46 14.64
C GLY A 125 1.42 -12.38 14.38
N SER A 126 1.09 -13.21 15.36
CA SER A 126 -0.07 -14.10 15.29
C SER A 126 -1.38 -13.33 15.26
N HIS A 127 -2.41 -13.91 14.67
CA HIS A 127 -3.73 -13.31 14.53
C HIS A 127 -4.28 -12.89 15.90
N LYS A 128 -4.06 -13.71 16.94
CA LYS A 128 -4.43 -13.38 18.33
C LYS A 128 -3.69 -12.17 18.88
N LYS A 129 -2.37 -12.07 18.64
CA LYS A 129 -1.53 -10.96 19.10
C LYS A 129 -1.89 -9.66 18.39
N VAL A 130 -2.11 -9.76 17.09
CA VAL A 130 -2.40 -8.65 16.18
C VAL A 130 -3.81 -8.07 16.35
N TYR A 131 -4.81 -8.92 16.63
CA TYR A 131 -6.21 -8.49 16.78
C TYR A 131 -6.72 -8.49 18.24
N GLY A 132 -5.94 -8.99 19.20
CA GLY A 132 -6.23 -8.87 20.64
C GLY A 132 -7.28 -9.82 21.21
N HIS A 133 -7.35 -11.07 20.72
CA HIS A 133 -8.28 -12.11 21.21
C HIS A 133 -7.59 -13.21 22.03
#